data_AF-A0A7U9R867-F1
#
_entry.id   AF-A0A7U9R867-F1
#
_cell.length_a   1.000
_cell.length_b   1.000
_cell.length_c   1.000
_cell.angle_alpha   90.00
_cell.angle_beta   90.00
_cell.angle_gamma   90.00
#
_symmetry.space_group_name_H-M   'P 1'
#
loop_
_entity.id
_entity.type
_entity.pdbx_description
1 polymer ?
#
loop_
_entity_poly.entity_id
_entity_poly.type
_entity_poly.pdbx_seq_one_letter_code
_entity_poly.pdbx_strand_id
1 'polypeptide(L)'
;MDEINDLFSHSVPMLCTDSSLLDTFEKEGKLYDSLWWLDGREPEFIRDEGKSLLENLRDFQITMSAAQKPVVPQETDGLPITETLGMSFCSGAGAWQTFLGLNPDGSFSGEYSDADADEVSLCHFHGRFGKVEKLTDASWLLTLEELVLDTGRSVGEEWDELDGGYVLHFISSDPYGLNDLDGAALKPGAHFILYSPDAAGHEPGTELYGAVEFQSWMHNHREFNSADDILECWGLQNLETGQGFFEDYRYSELDGGRIYRNK
;
A
#
# COMPACT_ATOMS: atom_id res chain seq x y z
N MET A 1 -29.19 8.74 7.98
CA MET A 1 -29.42 7.29 7.86
C MET A 1 -30.90 6.96 7.82
N ASP A 2 -31.74 7.53 8.68
CA ASP A 2 -33.18 7.24 8.70
C ASP A 2 -33.88 7.51 7.36
N GLU A 3 -33.65 8.67 6.74
CA GLU A 3 -34.20 9.00 5.41
C GLU A 3 -33.76 8.01 4.33
N ILE A 4 -32.51 7.55 4.38
CA ILE A 4 -31.97 6.56 3.44
C ILE A 4 -32.61 5.19 3.68
N ASN A 5 -32.78 4.79 4.94
CA ASN A 5 -33.44 3.54 5.31
C ASN A 5 -34.93 3.55 4.93
N ASP A 6 -35.61 4.68 5.06
CA ASP A 6 -36.99 4.84 4.60
C ASP A 6 -37.08 4.68 3.07
N LEU A 7 -36.17 5.31 2.30
CA LEU A 7 -36.09 5.11 0.86
C LEU A 7 -35.81 3.65 0.47
N PHE A 8 -34.90 2.98 1.18
CA PHE A 8 -34.62 1.56 0.96
C PHE A 8 -35.81 0.67 1.29
N SER A 9 -36.60 0.98 2.33
CA SER A 9 -37.78 0.21 2.70
C SER A 9 -38.88 0.19 1.62
N HIS A 10 -38.79 1.12 0.65
CA HIS A 10 -39.68 1.22 -0.51
C HIS A 10 -39.01 0.80 -1.82
N SER A 11 -37.80 0.25 -1.77
CA SER A 11 -37.00 -0.15 -2.92
C SER A 11 -36.88 -1.67 -3.02
N VAL A 12 -36.64 -2.19 -4.23
CA VAL A 12 -36.30 -3.60 -4.45
C VAL A 12 -34.84 -3.67 -4.88
N PRO A 13 -33.95 -4.37 -4.14
CA PRO A 13 -32.56 -4.51 -4.53
C PRO A 13 -32.46 -5.32 -5.83
N MET A 14 -31.92 -4.71 -6.87
CA MET A 14 -31.72 -5.33 -8.18
C MET A 14 -30.31 -5.92 -8.33
N LEU A 15 -29.31 -5.23 -7.79
CA LEU A 15 -27.90 -5.64 -7.80
C LEU A 15 -27.18 -4.97 -6.62
N CYS A 16 -26.47 -5.77 -5.84
CA CYS A 16 -25.47 -5.31 -4.88
C CYS A 16 -24.18 -6.08 -5.18
N THR A 17 -23.15 -5.40 -5.66
CA THR A 17 -21.85 -6.03 -5.96
C THR A 17 -20.95 -6.09 -4.75
N ASP A 18 -21.30 -5.37 -3.69
CA ASP A 18 -20.60 -5.39 -2.41
C ASP A 18 -21.22 -6.48 -1.52
N SER A 19 -20.44 -7.53 -1.23
CA SER A 19 -20.87 -8.66 -0.43
C SER A 19 -21.09 -8.28 1.04
N SER A 20 -20.22 -7.46 1.62
CA SER A 20 -20.35 -7.02 3.02
C SER A 20 -21.58 -6.15 3.26
N LEU A 21 -21.91 -5.30 2.28
CA LEU A 21 -23.13 -4.49 2.30
C LEU A 21 -24.38 -5.37 2.19
N LEU A 22 -24.35 -6.36 1.31
CA LEU A 22 -25.45 -7.33 1.15
C LEU A 22 -25.68 -8.11 2.45
N ASP A 23 -24.62 -8.67 3.05
CA ASP A 23 -24.69 -9.41 4.31
C ASP A 23 -25.25 -8.54 5.45
N THR A 24 -24.87 -7.26 5.49
CA THR A 24 -25.41 -6.30 6.46
C THR A 24 -26.91 -6.11 6.27
N PHE A 25 -27.40 -5.97 5.03
CA PHE A 25 -28.84 -5.89 4.77
C PHE A 25 -29.58 -7.17 5.12
N GLU A 26 -29.03 -8.34 4.81
CA GLU A 26 -29.62 -9.64 5.17
C GLU A 26 -29.71 -9.81 6.68
N LYS A 27 -28.70 -9.34 7.42
CA LYS A 27 -28.63 -9.43 8.87
C LYS A 27 -29.54 -8.43 9.58
N GLU A 28 -29.47 -7.16 9.20
CA GLU A 28 -30.06 -6.03 9.95
C GLU A 28 -31.39 -5.55 9.35
N GLY A 29 -31.69 -5.92 8.10
CA GLY A 29 -32.89 -5.47 7.38
C GLY A 29 -32.91 -3.99 7.01
N LYS A 30 -31.80 -3.28 7.26
CA LYS A 30 -31.61 -1.84 7.00
C LYS A 30 -30.13 -1.53 6.91
N LEU A 31 -29.80 -0.35 6.39
CA LEU A 31 -28.44 0.17 6.40
C LEU A 31 -28.09 0.62 7.83
N TYR A 32 -27.59 -0.32 8.61
CA TYR A 32 -27.15 -0.14 10.00
C TYR A 32 -25.99 -1.11 10.25
N ASP A 33 -24.87 -0.58 10.73
CA ASP A 33 -23.76 -1.43 11.14
C ASP A 33 -23.89 -1.74 12.63
N SER A 34 -24.36 -2.95 12.93
CA SER A 34 -24.45 -3.45 14.30
C SER A 34 -23.10 -3.97 14.82
N LEU A 35 -22.06 -4.01 13.98
CA LEU A 35 -20.83 -4.75 14.21
C LEU A 35 -21.04 -6.25 14.34
N TRP A 36 -22.03 -6.81 13.64
CA TRP A 36 -22.34 -8.24 13.64
C TRP A 36 -21.14 -9.12 13.26
N TRP A 37 -20.21 -8.59 12.48
CA TRP A 37 -18.98 -9.28 12.08
C TRP A 37 -18.05 -9.59 13.28
N LEU A 38 -18.18 -8.87 14.41
CA LEU A 38 -17.45 -9.16 15.64
C LEU A 38 -17.85 -10.50 16.25
N ASP A 39 -19.09 -10.94 16.05
CA ASP A 39 -19.60 -12.21 16.60
C ASP A 39 -18.92 -13.42 15.93
N GLY A 40 -18.30 -13.23 14.76
CA GLY A 40 -17.47 -14.25 14.10
C GLY A 40 -16.10 -14.47 14.73
N ARG A 41 -15.78 -13.74 15.81
CA ARG A 41 -14.47 -13.78 16.51
C ARG A 41 -14.51 -14.56 17.81
N GLU A 42 -15.57 -15.34 18.04
CA GLU A 42 -15.64 -16.24 19.20
C GLU A 42 -14.72 -17.47 18.99
N PRO A 43 -13.98 -17.91 20.04
CA PRO A 43 -14.04 -17.44 21.42
C PRO A 43 -13.08 -16.28 21.75
N GLU A 44 -12.26 -15.82 20.80
CA GLU A 44 -11.21 -14.81 21.05
C GLU A 44 -11.78 -13.46 21.50
N PHE A 45 -12.95 -13.08 20.98
CA PHE A 45 -13.71 -11.91 21.41
C PHE A 45 -15.21 -12.22 21.40
N ILE A 46 -15.88 -11.86 22.48
CA ILE A 46 -17.35 -11.90 22.60
C ILE A 46 -17.82 -10.48 22.83
N ARG A 47 -18.73 -10.02 21.97
CA ARG A 47 -19.30 -8.68 22.04
C ARG A 47 -20.22 -8.55 23.26
N ASP A 48 -20.19 -7.40 23.92
CA ASP A 48 -21.06 -7.08 25.06
C ASP A 48 -22.26 -6.25 24.59
N GLU A 49 -23.45 -6.86 24.57
CA GLU A 49 -24.71 -6.18 24.17
C GLU A 49 -25.05 -4.98 25.07
N GLY A 50 -24.50 -4.90 26.28
CA GLY A 50 -24.68 -3.77 27.19
C GLY A 50 -23.79 -2.56 26.88
N LYS A 51 -22.81 -2.71 25.98
CA LYS A 51 -21.86 -1.65 25.59
C LYS A 51 -22.25 -1.01 24.26
N SER A 52 -21.84 0.24 24.09
CA SER A 52 -21.95 0.92 22.79
C SER A 52 -21.06 0.28 21.73
N LEU A 53 -21.33 0.58 20.45
CA LEU A 53 -20.52 0.12 19.31
C LEU A 53 -19.03 0.52 19.48
N LEU A 54 -18.78 1.76 19.90
CA LEU A 54 -17.42 2.27 20.11
C LEU A 54 -16.69 1.54 21.24
N GLU A 55 -17.38 1.23 22.34
CA GLU A 55 -16.79 0.47 23.44
C GLU A 55 -16.46 -0.96 23.02
N ASN A 56 -17.36 -1.63 22.30
CA ASN A 56 -17.10 -2.95 21.74
C ASN A 56 -15.92 -2.95 20.76
N LEU A 57 -15.80 -1.93 19.90
CA LEU A 57 -14.64 -1.80 18.99
C LEU A 57 -13.33 -1.59 19.74
N ARG A 58 -13.34 -0.77 20.80
CA ARG A 58 -12.15 -0.54 21.64
C ARG A 58 -11.75 -1.81 22.36
N ASP A 59 -12.71 -2.54 22.94
CA ASP A 59 -12.44 -3.80 23.62
C ASP A 59 -11.93 -4.85 22.63
N PHE A 60 -12.52 -4.92 21.43
CA PHE A 60 -12.04 -5.76 20.35
C PHE A 60 -10.59 -5.42 19.97
N GLN A 61 -10.29 -4.14 19.75
CA GLN A 61 -8.93 -3.67 19.45
C GLN A 61 -7.94 -4.08 20.55
N ILE A 62 -8.29 -3.88 21.82
CA ILE A 62 -7.45 -4.26 22.96
C ILE A 62 -7.22 -5.77 22.97
N THR A 63 -8.28 -6.55 22.76
CA THR A 63 -8.24 -8.01 22.81
C THR A 63 -7.39 -8.58 21.69
N MET A 64 -7.59 -8.11 20.45
CA MET A 64 -6.80 -8.53 19.31
C MET A 64 -5.34 -8.10 19.43
N SER A 65 -5.08 -6.88 19.90
CA SER A 65 -3.71 -6.41 20.11
C SER A 65 -2.98 -7.22 21.19
N ALA A 66 -3.68 -7.64 22.25
CA ALA A 66 -3.11 -8.48 23.30
C ALA A 66 -2.91 -9.94 22.86
N ALA A 67 -3.74 -10.43 21.94
CA ALA A 67 -3.61 -11.76 21.36
C ALA A 67 -2.43 -11.85 20.36
N GLN A 68 -2.03 -10.73 19.77
CA GLN A 68 -0.91 -10.68 18.83
C GLN A 68 0.42 -10.93 19.56
N LYS A 69 1.19 -11.91 19.08
CA LYS A 69 2.53 -12.13 19.61
C LYS A 69 3.41 -10.93 19.20
N PRO A 70 4.10 -10.28 20.14
CA PRO A 70 4.98 -9.18 19.79
C PRO A 70 6.11 -9.70 18.91
N VAL A 71 6.21 -9.12 17.72
CA VAL A 71 7.37 -9.32 16.84
C VAL A 71 8.52 -8.49 17.40
N VAL A 72 9.64 -9.14 17.69
CA VAL A 72 10.87 -8.48 18.13
C VAL A 72 11.78 -8.35 16.92
N PRO A 73 12.00 -7.13 16.39
CA PRO A 73 12.89 -6.94 15.25
C PRO A 73 14.30 -7.43 15.59
N GLN A 74 14.92 -8.13 14.64
CA GLN A 74 16.29 -8.62 14.76
C GLN A 74 17.18 -7.88 13.78
N GLU A 75 18.29 -7.31 14.24
CA GLU A 75 19.25 -6.67 13.34
C GLU A 75 19.80 -7.69 12.32
N THR A 76 20.01 -7.20 11.10
CA THR A 76 20.52 -8.00 9.99
C THR A 76 21.68 -7.29 9.32
N ASP A 77 22.53 -8.05 8.63
CA ASP A 77 23.68 -7.51 7.89
C ASP A 77 23.28 -6.79 6.59
N GLY A 78 22.00 -6.83 6.19
CA GLY A 78 21.50 -6.21 4.97
C GLY A 78 20.16 -6.78 4.50
N LEU A 79 19.72 -6.34 3.33
CA LEU A 79 18.49 -6.81 2.71
C LEU A 79 18.58 -8.30 2.29
N PRO A 80 17.45 -9.02 2.25
CA PRO A 80 17.41 -10.43 1.85
C PRO A 80 17.51 -10.66 0.34
N ILE A 81 17.82 -9.62 -0.45
CA ILE A 81 17.95 -9.67 -1.91
C ILE A 81 19.43 -9.68 -2.31
N THR A 82 19.75 -10.30 -3.45
CA THR A 82 21.14 -10.43 -3.93
C THR A 82 21.42 -9.64 -5.21
N GLU A 83 20.37 -9.19 -5.88
CA GLU A 83 20.42 -8.36 -7.09
C GLU A 83 19.46 -7.19 -6.89
N THR A 84 19.54 -6.19 -7.77
CA THR A 84 18.61 -5.06 -7.76
C THR A 84 17.19 -5.56 -7.97
N LEU A 85 16.33 -5.33 -6.99
CA LEU A 85 14.92 -5.63 -7.05
C LEU A 85 14.20 -4.47 -7.72
N GLY A 86 13.75 -4.69 -8.95
CA GLY A 86 12.86 -3.77 -9.66
C GLY A 86 11.43 -3.88 -9.16
N MET A 87 10.80 -2.76 -8.86
CA MET A 87 9.45 -2.69 -8.31
C MET A 87 8.66 -1.58 -8.97
N SER A 88 7.34 -1.71 -8.95
CA SER A 88 6.42 -0.68 -9.41
C SER A 88 5.23 -0.50 -8.49
N PHE A 89 4.69 0.71 -8.48
CA PHE A 89 3.47 1.09 -7.81
C PHE A 89 2.60 1.82 -8.84
N CYS A 90 1.46 1.24 -9.23
CA CYS A 90 0.60 1.81 -10.26
C CYS A 90 -0.88 1.55 -9.96
N SER A 91 -1.77 2.34 -10.59
CA SER A 91 -3.22 2.26 -10.43
C SER A 91 -3.84 1.14 -11.26
N GLY A 92 -3.04 0.46 -12.09
CA GLY A 92 -3.47 -0.52 -13.09
C GLY A 92 -4.26 0.06 -14.28
N ALA A 93 -4.77 1.30 -14.17
CA ALA A 93 -5.49 2.01 -15.21
C ALA A 93 -4.99 3.45 -15.33
N GLY A 94 -4.41 3.80 -16.49
CA GLY A 94 -3.83 5.12 -16.76
C GLY A 94 -2.32 5.07 -16.98
N ALA A 95 -1.72 6.25 -17.16
CA ALA A 95 -0.27 6.39 -17.35
C ALA A 95 0.48 6.72 -16.04
N TRP A 96 -0.23 6.63 -14.91
CA TRP A 96 0.29 6.86 -13.57
C TRP A 96 1.07 5.63 -13.06
N GLN A 97 2.32 5.83 -12.68
CA GLN A 97 3.15 4.80 -12.06
C GLN A 97 4.37 5.38 -11.35
N THR A 98 4.88 4.64 -10.38
CA THR A 98 6.20 4.84 -9.80
C THR A 98 7.03 3.59 -9.98
N PHE A 99 8.21 3.71 -10.59
CA PHE A 99 9.21 2.66 -10.64
C PHE A 99 10.28 2.90 -9.58
N LEU A 100 10.72 1.83 -8.92
CA LEU A 100 11.77 1.86 -7.91
C LEU A 100 12.68 0.64 -8.07
N GLY A 101 13.99 0.87 -8.08
CA GLY A 101 14.99 -0.19 -8.02
C GLY A 101 15.68 -0.19 -6.67
N LEU A 102 15.50 -1.26 -5.90
CA LEU A 102 16.11 -1.43 -4.59
C LEU A 102 17.35 -2.33 -4.71
N ASN A 103 18.52 -1.79 -4.38
CA ASN A 103 19.76 -2.56 -4.36
C ASN A 103 19.94 -3.32 -3.04
N PRO A 104 20.72 -4.42 -3.02
CA PRO A 104 21.02 -5.18 -1.80
C PRO A 104 21.62 -4.37 -0.64
N ASP A 105 22.30 -3.27 -0.94
CA ASP A 105 22.91 -2.37 0.05
C ASP A 105 21.92 -1.33 0.62
N GLY A 106 20.65 -1.41 0.24
CA GLY A 106 19.60 -0.50 0.68
C GLY A 106 19.50 0.80 -0.13
N SER A 107 20.44 1.07 -1.06
CA SER A 107 20.30 2.20 -1.98
C SER A 107 19.17 1.96 -2.97
N PHE A 108 18.46 3.00 -3.33
CA PHE A 108 17.41 2.92 -4.35
C PHE A 108 17.36 4.15 -5.23
N SER A 109 16.75 3.99 -6.40
CA SER A 109 16.44 5.08 -7.32
C SER A 109 15.16 4.78 -8.09
N GLY A 110 14.49 5.82 -8.56
CA GLY A 110 13.22 5.66 -9.22
C GLY A 110 12.70 6.91 -9.92
N GLU A 111 11.54 6.73 -10.52
CA GLU A 111 10.78 7.75 -11.21
C GLU A 111 9.31 7.56 -10.87
N TYR A 112 8.65 8.63 -10.43
CA TYR A 112 7.21 8.77 -10.49
C TYR A 112 6.84 9.53 -11.76
N SER A 113 5.85 9.03 -12.49
CA SER A 113 5.25 9.72 -13.62
C SER A 113 3.74 9.53 -13.65
N ASP A 114 3.01 10.59 -14.00
CA ASP A 114 1.61 10.53 -14.40
C ASP A 114 1.40 11.38 -15.64
N ALA A 115 0.74 10.83 -16.65
CA ALA A 115 0.55 11.51 -17.92
C ALA A 115 -0.94 11.59 -18.29
N ASP A 116 -1.39 12.82 -18.55
CA ASP A 116 -2.68 13.10 -19.16
C ASP A 116 -2.45 13.82 -20.49
N ALA A 117 -2.60 13.08 -21.58
CA ALA A 117 -2.27 13.51 -22.93
C ALA A 117 -0.81 14.01 -23.08
N ASP A 118 -0.62 15.31 -23.25
CA ASP A 118 0.68 15.97 -23.38
C ASP A 118 1.21 16.56 -22.07
N GLU A 119 0.45 16.53 -20.98
CA GLU A 119 0.89 16.95 -19.65
C GLU A 119 1.45 15.76 -18.84
N VAL A 120 2.62 15.93 -18.23
CA VAL A 120 3.31 14.88 -17.46
C VAL A 120 3.77 15.40 -16.11
N SER A 121 3.16 14.91 -15.02
CA SER A 121 3.72 15.06 -13.68
C SER A 121 4.90 14.11 -13.50
N LEU A 122 6.07 14.61 -13.09
CA LEU A 122 7.32 13.86 -13.05
C LEU A 122 8.10 14.10 -11.76
N CYS A 123 8.60 13.03 -11.15
CA CYS A 123 9.57 13.09 -10.08
C CYS A 123 10.67 12.04 -10.28
N HIS A 124 11.91 12.47 -10.44
CA HIS A 124 13.07 11.58 -10.30
C HIS A 124 13.55 11.60 -8.86
N PHE A 125 13.96 10.46 -8.33
CA PHE A 125 14.49 10.40 -6.96
C PHE A 125 15.53 9.30 -6.78
N HIS A 126 16.33 9.48 -5.73
CA HIS A 126 17.16 8.43 -5.15
C HIS A 126 17.17 8.51 -3.64
N GLY A 127 17.62 7.45 -2.99
CA GLY A 127 17.69 7.40 -1.54
C GLY A 127 18.36 6.14 -1.01
N ARG A 128 18.22 5.94 0.29
CA ARG A 128 18.74 4.77 0.99
C ARG A 128 17.86 4.38 2.16
N PHE A 129 17.64 3.07 2.32
CA PHE A 129 17.24 2.47 3.58
C PHE A 129 18.48 2.11 4.39
N GLY A 130 18.69 2.79 5.52
CA GLY A 130 19.93 2.65 6.31
C GLY A 130 19.88 1.52 7.32
N LYS A 131 18.72 1.30 7.95
CA LYS A 131 18.51 0.25 8.95
C LYS A 131 17.56 -0.81 8.42
N VAL A 132 17.95 -2.08 8.54
CA VAL A 132 17.18 -3.26 8.14
C VAL A 132 17.06 -4.21 9.32
N GLU A 133 15.82 -4.48 9.74
CA GLU A 133 15.53 -5.38 10.84
C GLU A 133 14.58 -6.48 10.38
N LYS A 134 14.95 -7.74 10.61
CA LYS A 134 14.10 -8.88 10.31
C LYS A 134 12.95 -8.95 11.31
N LEU A 135 11.73 -8.97 10.80
CA LEU A 135 10.51 -9.12 11.58
C LEU A 135 10.13 -10.61 11.67
N THR A 136 10.04 -11.27 10.52
CA THR A 136 9.76 -12.71 10.38
C THR A 136 10.69 -13.31 9.33
N ASP A 137 10.54 -14.60 9.02
CA ASP A 137 11.25 -15.21 7.88
C ASP A 137 10.80 -14.63 6.52
N ALA A 138 9.64 -13.97 6.47
CA ALA A 138 9.05 -13.43 5.25
C ALA A 138 8.92 -11.89 5.24
N SER A 139 9.40 -11.18 6.28
CA SER A 139 9.26 -9.72 6.36
C SER A 139 10.41 -9.00 7.08
N TRP A 140 10.73 -7.78 6.62
CA TRP A 140 11.79 -6.92 7.13
C TRP A 140 11.32 -5.47 7.26
N LEU A 141 11.59 -4.84 8.40
CA LEU A 141 11.39 -3.42 8.63
C LEU A 141 12.59 -2.64 8.08
N LEU A 142 12.31 -1.65 7.24
CA LEU A 142 13.30 -0.74 6.67
C LEU A 142 13.08 0.67 7.21
N THR A 143 14.15 1.33 7.62
CA THR A 143 14.11 2.76 7.98
C THR A 143 14.74 3.59 6.88
N LEU A 144 13.97 4.53 6.34
CA LEU A 144 14.44 5.50 5.35
C LEU A 144 15.52 6.39 5.99
N GLU A 145 16.72 6.37 5.43
CA GLU A 145 17.85 7.21 5.87
C GLU A 145 17.94 8.48 5.04
N GLU A 146 17.69 8.36 3.74
CA GLU A 146 17.85 9.45 2.78
C GLU A 146 16.82 9.32 1.65
N LEU A 147 16.25 10.46 1.24
CA LEU A 147 15.44 10.62 0.05
C LEU A 147 15.75 11.98 -0.56
N VAL A 148 16.15 11.98 -1.83
CA VAL A 148 16.54 13.18 -2.59
C VAL A 148 15.76 13.19 -3.91
N LEU A 149 15.17 14.35 -4.23
CA LEU A 149 14.48 14.56 -5.50
C LEU A 149 15.48 15.09 -6.54
N ASP A 150 15.64 14.33 -7.62
CA ASP A 150 16.60 14.55 -8.70
C ASP A 150 15.99 15.21 -9.94
N THR A 151 14.73 15.61 -9.89
CA THR A 151 14.06 16.31 -11.01
C THR A 151 14.79 17.61 -11.39
N GLY A 152 15.61 18.15 -10.48
CA GLY A 152 16.40 19.38 -10.71
C GLY A 152 15.55 20.65 -10.73
N ARG A 153 14.29 20.55 -10.32
CA ARG A 153 13.27 21.61 -10.33
C ARG A 153 12.47 21.60 -9.04
N SER A 154 11.94 22.75 -8.66
CA SER A 154 11.08 22.82 -7.47
C SER A 154 9.75 22.12 -7.73
N VAL A 155 9.13 21.51 -6.73
CA VAL A 155 7.78 20.93 -6.88
C VAL A 155 6.80 21.99 -7.37
N GLY A 156 5.99 21.64 -8.37
CA GLY A 156 5.05 22.51 -9.08
C GLY A 156 5.67 23.37 -10.18
N GLU A 157 6.99 23.29 -10.43
CA GLU A 157 7.61 23.97 -11.56
C GLU A 157 7.28 23.26 -12.87
N GLU A 158 6.89 24.04 -13.88
CA GLU A 158 6.44 23.54 -15.19
C GLU A 158 7.49 23.82 -16.28
N TRP A 159 7.62 22.92 -17.26
CA TRP A 159 8.47 23.13 -18.43
C TRP A 159 8.07 22.32 -19.65
N ASP A 160 8.44 22.81 -20.83
CA ASP A 160 8.17 22.13 -22.10
C ASP A 160 9.42 21.37 -22.57
N GLU A 161 9.24 20.13 -23.02
CA GLU A 161 10.27 19.42 -23.78
C GLU A 161 9.76 18.90 -25.13
N LEU A 162 10.64 18.94 -26.12
CA LEU A 162 10.38 18.34 -27.42
C LEU A 162 10.79 16.88 -27.42
N ASP A 163 9.82 15.99 -27.63
CA ASP A 163 10.04 14.57 -27.87
C ASP A 163 9.41 14.12 -29.19
N GLY A 164 10.23 13.55 -30.08
CA GLY A 164 9.76 13.02 -31.37
C GLY A 164 9.00 14.00 -32.29
N GLY A 165 9.02 15.32 -32.02
CA GLY A 165 8.24 16.33 -32.74
C GLY A 165 6.95 16.78 -32.04
N TYR A 166 6.66 16.23 -30.86
CA TYR A 166 5.59 16.64 -29.95
C TYR A 166 6.18 17.43 -28.79
N VAL A 167 5.41 18.38 -28.26
CA VAL A 167 5.75 19.10 -27.03
C VAL A 167 5.05 18.38 -25.88
N LEU A 168 5.82 17.99 -24.87
CA LEU A 168 5.31 17.52 -23.59
C LEU A 168 5.44 18.64 -22.56
N HIS A 169 4.36 18.90 -21.83
CA HIS A 169 4.25 19.87 -20.76
C HIS A 169 4.49 19.16 -19.42
N PHE A 170 5.72 19.25 -18.89
CA PHE A 170 6.09 18.60 -17.64
C PHE A 170 5.78 19.47 -16.42
N ILE A 171 5.44 18.82 -15.32
CA ILE A 171 5.23 19.43 -14.00
C ILE A 171 6.05 18.64 -12.98
N SER A 172 6.93 19.33 -12.24
CA SER A 172 7.75 18.67 -11.21
C SER A 172 6.85 18.28 -10.03
N SER A 173 6.92 17.04 -9.59
CA SER A 173 6.04 16.49 -8.56
C SER A 173 6.80 15.95 -7.35
N ASP A 174 6.07 15.64 -6.28
CA ASP A 174 6.56 14.84 -5.16
C ASP A 174 6.64 13.33 -5.56
N PRO A 175 7.44 12.51 -4.86
CA PRO A 175 7.67 11.11 -5.23
C PRO A 175 6.53 10.22 -4.74
N TYR A 176 5.47 10.08 -5.53
CA TYR A 176 4.29 9.31 -5.11
C TYR A 176 4.64 7.86 -4.75
N GLY A 177 4.10 7.33 -3.65
CA GLY A 177 4.51 6.07 -3.02
C GLY A 177 5.65 6.22 -2.00
N LEU A 178 6.47 7.28 -2.10
CA LEU A 178 7.43 7.71 -1.07
C LEU A 178 7.03 9.06 -0.46
N ASN A 179 5.73 9.27 -0.29
CA ASN A 179 5.13 10.44 0.33
C ASN A 179 4.41 10.11 1.65
N ASP A 180 4.15 11.14 2.45
CA ASP A 180 3.29 11.07 3.63
C ASP A 180 1.79 11.21 3.26
N LEU A 181 0.93 11.19 4.27
CA LEU A 181 -0.53 11.32 4.11
C LEU A 181 -0.96 12.68 3.53
N ASP A 182 -0.13 13.71 3.63
CA ASP A 182 -0.39 15.03 3.04
C ASP A 182 0.12 15.12 1.58
N GLY A 183 0.77 14.06 1.09
CA GLY A 183 1.32 13.98 -0.27
C GLY A 183 2.74 14.52 -0.41
N ALA A 184 3.39 14.95 0.68
CA ALA A 184 4.75 15.47 0.65
C ALA A 184 5.79 14.35 0.71
N ALA A 185 6.96 14.55 0.08
CA ALA A 185 8.07 13.60 0.18
C ALA A 185 8.40 13.19 1.63
N LEU A 186 8.60 11.88 1.85
CA LEU A 186 8.95 11.33 3.15
C LEU A 186 10.27 11.89 3.68
N LYS A 187 10.35 12.02 5.00
CA LYS A 187 11.56 12.43 5.70
C LYS A 187 12.32 11.21 6.24
N PRO A 188 13.65 11.33 6.46
CA PRO A 188 14.41 10.32 7.17
C PRO A 188 13.75 9.90 8.48
N GLY A 189 13.73 8.59 8.74
CA GLY A 189 13.02 7.97 9.86
C GLY A 189 11.66 7.38 9.50
N ALA A 190 11.13 7.62 8.29
CA ALA A 190 9.95 6.92 7.79
C ALA A 190 10.23 5.40 7.66
N HIS A 191 9.19 4.60 7.82
CA HIS A 191 9.30 3.14 7.87
C HIS A 191 8.61 2.47 6.70
N PHE A 192 9.23 1.40 6.22
CA PHE A 192 8.66 0.50 5.22
C PHE A 192 8.75 -0.94 5.70
N ILE A 193 7.87 -1.81 5.20
CA ILE A 193 8.05 -3.26 5.34
C ILE A 193 8.30 -3.86 3.96
N LEU A 194 9.39 -4.59 3.83
CA LEU A 194 9.66 -5.47 2.70
C LEU A 194 9.10 -6.85 3.01
N TYR A 195 8.29 -7.40 2.12
CA TYR A 195 7.71 -8.72 2.16
C TYR A 195 8.35 -9.61 1.09
N SER A 196 8.71 -10.83 1.47
CA SER A 196 9.13 -11.87 0.52
C SER A 196 7.94 -12.45 -0.25
N PRO A 197 8.18 -13.17 -1.36
CA PRO A 197 7.15 -13.97 -2.04
C PRO A 197 6.37 -14.94 -1.14
N ASP A 198 6.96 -15.39 -0.03
CA ASP A 198 6.35 -16.36 0.88
C ASP A 198 5.41 -15.71 1.92
N ALA A 199 5.26 -14.38 1.92
CA ALA A 199 4.41 -13.67 2.90
C ALA A 199 2.93 -14.08 2.74
N ALA A 200 2.28 -14.41 3.86
CA ALA A 200 0.88 -14.84 3.89
C ALA A 200 -0.02 -13.81 4.60
N GLY A 201 -1.34 -13.92 4.41
CA GLY A 201 -2.30 -12.95 4.95
C GLY A 201 -3.61 -13.53 5.48
N HIS A 202 -3.74 -14.84 5.59
CA HIS A 202 -5.03 -15.51 5.83
C HIS A 202 -5.52 -15.48 7.27
N GLU A 203 -4.63 -15.27 8.25
CA GLU A 203 -4.99 -15.27 9.66
C GLU A 203 -4.20 -14.24 10.48
N PRO A 204 -4.73 -13.79 11.64
CA PRO A 204 -4.03 -12.87 12.52
C PRO A 204 -2.61 -13.33 12.88
N GLY A 205 -1.65 -12.43 12.72
CA GLY A 205 -0.23 -12.70 13.01
C GLY A 205 0.59 -13.14 11.80
N THR A 206 -0.05 -13.41 10.65
CA THR A 206 0.63 -13.47 9.35
C THR A 206 0.94 -12.06 8.84
N GLU A 207 1.92 -11.94 7.95
CA GLU A 207 2.53 -10.69 7.50
C GLU A 207 1.51 -9.70 6.92
N LEU A 208 0.64 -10.20 6.06
CA LEU A 208 -0.28 -9.37 5.27
C LEU A 208 -1.65 -9.24 5.93
N TYR A 209 -1.93 -9.95 7.02
CA TYR A 209 -3.24 -9.90 7.67
C TYR A 209 -3.55 -8.50 8.20
N GLY A 210 -4.57 -7.85 7.62
CA GLY A 210 -4.96 -6.48 7.95
C GLY A 210 -4.19 -5.40 7.18
N ALA A 211 -3.21 -5.74 6.33
CA ALA A 211 -2.55 -4.81 5.41
C ALA A 211 -3.42 -4.48 4.19
N VAL A 212 -4.70 -4.12 4.43
CA VAL A 212 -5.73 -4.00 3.39
C VAL A 212 -5.38 -2.96 2.33
N GLU A 213 -4.85 -1.80 2.75
CA GLU A 213 -4.41 -0.75 1.81
C GLU A 213 -3.34 -1.30 0.87
N PHE A 214 -2.30 -1.94 1.41
CA PHE A 214 -1.22 -2.54 0.62
C PHE A 214 -1.75 -3.59 -0.36
N GLN A 215 -2.61 -4.49 0.11
CA GLN A 215 -3.22 -5.54 -0.72
C GLN A 215 -4.04 -4.96 -1.89
N SER A 216 -4.71 -3.82 -1.69
CA SER A 216 -5.52 -3.17 -2.72
C SER A 216 -4.69 -2.70 -3.93
N TRP A 217 -3.39 -2.50 -3.75
CA TRP A 217 -2.44 -2.09 -4.79
C TRP A 217 -1.79 -3.27 -5.52
N MET A 218 -2.10 -4.52 -5.14
CA MET A 218 -1.61 -5.70 -5.84
C MET A 218 -2.13 -5.74 -7.28
N HIS A 219 -1.23 -5.82 -8.26
CA HIS A 219 -1.60 -5.85 -9.68
C HIS A 219 -2.51 -7.04 -10.02
N ASN A 220 -2.29 -8.18 -9.37
CA ASN A 220 -3.16 -9.35 -9.42
C ASN A 220 -3.88 -9.49 -8.07
N HIS A 221 -4.78 -8.54 -7.78
CA HIS A 221 -5.54 -8.55 -6.55
C HIS A 221 -6.23 -9.90 -6.33
N ARG A 222 -6.00 -10.46 -5.15
CA ARG A 222 -6.59 -11.72 -4.69
C ARG A 222 -6.77 -11.66 -3.19
N GLU A 223 -7.72 -12.45 -2.71
CA GLU A 223 -7.94 -12.64 -1.29
C GLU A 223 -6.92 -13.64 -0.72
N PHE A 224 -6.55 -13.45 0.54
CA PHE A 224 -5.73 -14.39 1.31
C PHE A 224 -6.66 -15.20 2.21
N ASN A 225 -7.20 -16.31 1.70
CA ASN A 225 -8.23 -17.09 2.38
C ASN A 225 -7.68 -18.34 3.10
N SER A 226 -6.43 -18.72 2.80
CA SER A 226 -5.78 -19.92 3.31
C SER A 226 -4.26 -19.74 3.42
N ALA A 227 -3.60 -20.68 4.11
CA ALA A 227 -2.14 -20.68 4.25
C ALA A 227 -1.37 -20.85 2.93
N ASP A 228 -2.03 -21.37 1.90
CA ASP A 228 -1.44 -21.52 0.56
C ASP A 228 -1.55 -20.22 -0.26
N ASP A 229 -2.38 -19.26 0.18
CA ASP A 229 -2.45 -17.93 -0.41
C ASP A 229 -1.28 -17.10 0.14
N ILE A 230 -0.21 -17.00 -0.65
CA ILE A 230 1.01 -16.22 -0.36
C ILE A 230 1.15 -15.07 -1.35
N LEU A 231 2.13 -14.18 -1.16
CA LEU A 231 2.33 -12.97 -1.97
C LEU A 231 2.87 -13.26 -3.39
N GLU A 232 3.64 -14.34 -3.55
CA GLU A 232 4.23 -14.84 -4.82
C GLU A 232 5.24 -13.89 -5.51
N CYS A 233 5.42 -12.68 -5.00
CA CYS A 233 6.42 -11.72 -5.46
C CYS A 233 6.94 -10.89 -4.28
N TRP A 234 8.02 -10.13 -4.49
CA TRP A 234 8.43 -9.15 -3.49
C TRP A 234 7.46 -7.98 -3.40
N GLY A 235 7.23 -7.48 -2.19
CA GLY A 235 6.36 -6.34 -1.93
C GLY A 235 6.98 -5.36 -0.95
N LEU A 236 6.84 -4.05 -1.18
CA LEU A 236 7.38 -3.00 -0.32
C LEU A 236 6.26 -2.03 0.07
N GLN A 237 5.90 -2.02 1.35
CA GLN A 237 4.83 -1.19 1.89
C GLN A 237 5.38 0.06 2.56
N ASN A 238 4.85 1.23 2.21
CA ASN A 238 5.02 2.47 2.95
C ASN A 238 4.11 2.46 4.18
N LEU A 239 4.66 2.53 5.39
CA LEU A 239 3.85 2.47 6.62
C LEU A 239 3.12 3.78 6.97
N GLU A 240 3.50 4.91 6.36
CA GLU A 240 2.78 6.18 6.59
C GLU A 240 1.43 6.18 5.87
N THR A 241 1.38 5.65 4.65
CA THR A 241 0.17 5.67 3.79
C THR A 241 -0.50 4.31 3.66
N GLY A 242 0.22 3.22 3.92
CA GLY A 242 -0.22 1.85 3.66
C GLY A 242 -0.04 1.41 2.20
N GLN A 243 0.40 2.30 1.30
CA GLN A 243 0.57 2.03 -0.13
C GLN A 243 1.72 1.07 -0.41
N GLY A 244 1.69 0.41 -1.58
CA GLY A 244 2.56 -0.72 -1.89
C GLY A 244 3.20 -0.71 -3.27
N PHE A 245 4.49 -1.02 -3.31
CA PHE A 245 5.20 -1.43 -4.51
C PHE A 245 5.25 -2.95 -4.60
N PHE A 246 5.23 -3.48 -5.82
CA PHE A 246 5.37 -4.91 -6.10
C PHE A 246 6.45 -5.14 -7.15
N GLU A 247 7.12 -6.29 -7.06
CA GLU A 247 8.15 -6.69 -8.02
C GLU A 247 7.66 -6.55 -9.46
N ASP A 248 8.49 -5.90 -10.29
CA ASP A 248 8.20 -5.67 -11.69
C ASP A 248 9.46 -5.72 -12.54
N TYR A 249 9.50 -6.69 -13.46
CA TYR A 249 10.61 -6.90 -14.37
C TYR A 249 10.82 -5.74 -15.35
N ARG A 250 9.77 -4.94 -15.64
CA ARG A 250 9.86 -3.77 -16.54
C ARG A 250 10.88 -2.76 -16.05
N TYR A 251 11.14 -2.68 -14.74
CA TYR A 251 12.20 -1.82 -14.21
C TYR A 251 13.55 -2.07 -14.89
N SER A 252 13.89 -3.35 -15.13
CA SER A 252 15.16 -3.73 -15.76
C SER A 252 15.24 -3.39 -17.26
N GLU A 253 14.09 -3.18 -17.90
CA GLU A 253 13.99 -2.71 -19.29
C GLU A 253 14.16 -1.19 -19.39
N LEU A 254 14.01 -0.49 -18.26
CA LEU A 254 14.16 0.96 -18.12
C LEU A 254 15.56 1.31 -17.63
N ASP A 255 16.05 2.49 -18.02
CA ASP A 255 17.38 2.98 -17.62
C ASP A 255 17.34 3.46 -16.15
N GLY A 256 17.50 2.53 -15.21
CA GLY A 256 17.34 2.81 -13.78
C GLY A 256 15.89 3.11 -13.39
N GLY A 257 14.91 2.53 -14.09
CA GLY A 257 13.49 2.79 -13.85
C GLY A 257 12.95 4.08 -14.46
N ARG A 258 13.76 4.81 -15.25
CA ARG A 258 13.33 6.08 -15.84
C ARG A 258 12.63 5.89 -17.18
N ILE A 259 11.44 6.47 -17.29
CA ILE A 259 10.67 6.55 -18.54
C ILE A 259 11.08 7.82 -19.27
N TYR A 260 11.15 8.94 -18.54
CA TYR A 260 11.52 10.24 -19.08
C TYR A 260 12.97 10.56 -18.72
N ARG A 261 13.77 10.95 -19.72
CA ARG A 261 15.20 11.24 -19.50
C ARG A 261 15.40 12.74 -19.29
N ASN A 262 16.12 13.11 -18.24
CA ASN A 262 16.75 14.44 -18.18
C ASN A 262 17.71 14.57 -19.39
N LYS A 263 17.42 15.46 -20.33
CA LYS A 263 18.36 15.83 -21.41
C LYS A 263 19.37 16.86 -20.95
#